data_AF-A0A8J1VKN0-F1
#
_entry.id   AF-A0A8J1VKN0-F1
#
_cell.length_a   1.000
_cell.length_b   1.000
_cell.length_c   1.000
_cell.angle_alpha   90.00
_cell.angle_beta   90.00
_cell.angle_gamma   90.00
#
_symmetry.space_group_name_H-M   'P 1'
#
loop_
_entity.id
_entity.type
_entity.pdbx_description
1 polymer ?
#
loop_
_entity_poly.entity_id
_entity_poly.type
_entity_poly.pdbx_seq_one_letter_code
_entity_poly.pdbx_strand_id
1 'polypeptide(L)'
;MNFANALSLRVEEIMDDLRPVAQEATDEGHFWTDSDENMVYEAALAQALEEKKGIAWAAGNIRMGSIILIIDSDTRVPEDCFADAVSEMAESPEVAIIQHASGVMQVANHFFENGVAHFTKGIQVAISYVCASGEVAPFVGHNAFIRWSALQECLLLDPDDGVMKIWSEAHVSEDFQIALALQTKVRNLGEFEEGVSLTCDDEKYSFGCSELVFFPFTRWFRRGPVTPLFKEFLWSNIPLHSKFTIMGYMFSYYAIGCAWLLGSLNYFVKGWNLPVDEYYLPSWYVSLVCIVLFVGLCNVAFITLRYRLKLPDSGRTSFDQIKWIPFFAIFFIGMSLPMSASLASHMVGYNMTWSTTVKTVEKSNFFLQLPIIWKRFWPQLIFFGAFAAFMLVSTSQFMPVDYRVANIEVTFPMGLLVAAHLLWPFALNPWFLSFSIHRMVMHWLGSTFERHLLHFSC
;
A
#
# COMPACT_ATOMS: atom_id res chain seq x y z
N MET A 1 11.96 -17.62 2.26
CA MET A 1 11.74 -17.70 3.72
C MET A 1 11.25 -19.09 4.14
N ASN A 2 10.21 -19.65 3.50
CA ASN A 2 9.65 -20.97 3.85
C ASN A 2 10.68 -22.10 3.95
N PHE A 3 11.62 -22.21 3.00
CA PHE A 3 12.67 -23.24 3.03
C PHE A 3 13.50 -23.21 4.32
N ALA A 4 13.95 -22.02 4.74
CA ALA A 4 14.74 -21.85 5.95
C ALA A 4 13.89 -22.13 7.21
N ASN A 5 12.65 -21.66 7.24
CA ASN A 5 11.73 -21.92 8.35
C ASN A 5 11.45 -23.42 8.52
N ALA A 6 11.21 -24.14 7.42
CA ALA A 6 10.97 -25.58 7.44
C ALA A 6 12.19 -26.35 7.96
N LEU A 7 13.41 -25.92 7.61
CA LEU A 7 14.63 -26.52 8.15
C LEU A 7 14.78 -26.23 9.64
N SER A 8 14.55 -24.99 10.07
CA SER A 8 14.59 -24.63 11.49
C SER A 8 13.57 -25.41 12.32
N LEU A 9 12.33 -25.55 11.84
CA LEU A 9 11.30 -26.33 12.52
C LEU A 9 11.70 -27.79 12.63
N ARG A 10 12.25 -28.37 11.55
CA ARG A 10 12.70 -29.76 11.58
C ARG A 10 13.82 -29.99 12.58
N VAL A 11 14.74 -29.03 12.72
CA VAL A 11 15.78 -29.09 13.76
C VAL A 11 15.16 -29.08 15.14
N GLU A 12 14.22 -28.17 15.44
CA GLU A 12 13.54 -28.11 16.74
C GLU A 12 12.76 -29.40 17.04
N GLU A 13 12.07 -29.99 16.06
CA GLU A 13 11.39 -31.29 16.23
C GLU A 13 12.37 -32.39 16.65
N ILE A 14 13.51 -32.50 15.97
CA ILE A 14 14.54 -33.50 16.31
C ILE A 14 15.14 -33.18 17.68
N MET A 15 15.33 -31.89 18.02
CA MET A 15 15.78 -31.52 19.35
C MET A 15 14.77 -31.92 20.43
N ASP A 16 13.48 -31.75 20.20
CA ASP A 16 12.43 -32.16 21.13
C ASP A 16 12.40 -33.68 21.33
N ASP A 17 12.69 -34.46 20.28
CA ASP A 17 12.85 -35.92 20.36
C ASP A 17 14.13 -36.35 21.10
N LEU A 18 15.22 -35.58 20.96
CA LEU A 18 16.53 -35.87 21.55
C LEU A 18 16.69 -35.33 22.97
N ARG A 19 15.94 -34.29 23.35
CA ARG A 19 15.95 -33.72 24.70
C ARG A 19 15.47 -34.80 25.68
N PRO A 20 16.19 -35.05 26.78
CA PRO A 20 15.68 -35.94 27.81
C PRO A 20 14.39 -35.34 28.38
N VAL A 21 13.38 -36.19 28.59
CA VAL A 21 12.25 -35.82 29.46
C VAL A 21 12.88 -35.42 30.79
N ALA A 22 12.61 -34.23 31.31
CA ALA A 22 13.30 -33.64 32.48
C ALA A 22 13.28 -34.49 33.78
N GLN A 23 12.72 -35.71 33.75
CA GLN A 23 12.73 -36.74 34.79
C GLN A 23 13.69 -37.92 34.53
N GLU A 24 14.26 -38.07 33.32
CA GLU A 24 15.12 -39.20 32.93
C GLU A 24 16.61 -38.84 32.83
N ALA A 25 17.01 -37.61 33.21
CA ALA A 25 18.41 -37.22 33.28
C ALA A 25 19.13 -38.00 34.40
N THR A 26 19.70 -39.13 33.97
CA THR A 26 20.94 -39.78 34.39
C THR A 26 21.78 -39.03 35.43
N ASP A 27 22.07 -39.75 36.53
CA ASP A 27 22.85 -39.38 37.72
C ASP A 27 22.28 -38.23 38.57
N GLU A 28 22.12 -38.45 39.88
CA GLU A 28 21.47 -37.58 40.88
C GLU A 28 22.07 -36.16 41.05
N GLY A 29 22.89 -35.66 40.13
CA GLY A 29 23.55 -34.35 40.21
C GLY A 29 23.84 -33.62 38.90
N HIS A 30 23.40 -34.11 37.74
CA HIS A 30 23.61 -33.39 36.48
C HIS A 30 22.39 -32.51 36.13
N PHE A 31 22.60 -31.20 36.11
CA PHE A 31 21.62 -30.23 35.64
C PHE A 31 21.87 -29.93 34.16
N TRP A 32 20.81 -29.86 33.36
CA TRP A 32 20.88 -29.49 31.95
C TRP A 32 21.59 -28.15 31.76
N THR A 33 22.67 -28.13 30.98
CA THR A 33 23.47 -26.93 30.71
C THR A 33 23.36 -26.49 29.25
N ASP A 34 23.80 -25.26 28.95
CA ASP A 34 23.90 -24.75 27.57
C ASP A 34 24.81 -25.62 26.69
N SER A 35 25.78 -26.33 27.28
CA SER A 35 26.64 -27.27 26.54
C SER A 35 25.84 -28.49 26.06
N ASP A 36 24.94 -29.01 26.91
CA ASP A 36 24.09 -30.16 26.57
C ASP A 36 23.09 -29.77 25.48
N GLU A 37 22.50 -28.57 25.59
CA GLU A 37 21.60 -28.01 24.59
C GLU A 37 22.31 -27.83 23.23
N ASN A 38 23.56 -27.35 23.21
CA ASN A 38 24.35 -27.20 21.99
C ASN A 38 24.72 -28.55 21.37
N MET A 39 25.03 -29.57 22.18
CA MET A 39 25.31 -30.92 21.68
C MET A 39 24.08 -31.53 21.01
N VAL A 40 22.90 -31.38 21.62
CA VAL A 40 21.63 -31.81 21.02
C VAL A 40 21.35 -31.04 19.73
N TYR A 41 21.60 -29.72 19.73
CA TYR A 41 21.44 -28.89 18.54
C TYR A 41 22.35 -29.34 17.37
N GLU A 42 23.64 -29.58 17.61
CA GLU A 42 24.58 -30.02 16.57
C GLU A 42 24.17 -31.38 15.98
N ALA A 43 23.75 -32.32 16.83
CA ALA A 43 23.23 -33.61 16.39
C ALA A 43 21.94 -33.45 15.55
N ALA A 44 21.00 -32.64 16.02
CA ALA A 44 19.75 -32.37 15.32
C ALA A 44 19.97 -31.68 13.97
N LEU A 45 20.88 -30.70 13.91
CA LEU A 45 21.24 -30.00 12.67
C LEU A 45 21.88 -30.95 11.66
N ALA A 46 22.83 -31.80 12.10
CA ALA A 46 23.47 -32.78 11.24
C ALA A 46 22.45 -33.75 10.64
N GLN A 47 21.54 -34.27 11.46
CA GLN A 47 20.46 -35.15 11.02
C GLN A 47 19.52 -34.45 10.05
N ALA A 48 19.05 -33.23 10.36
CA ALA A 48 18.17 -32.47 9.48
C ALA A 48 18.82 -32.17 8.12
N LEU A 49 20.12 -31.90 8.07
CA LEU A 49 20.86 -31.68 6.83
C LEU A 49 21.03 -32.96 6.01
N GLU A 50 21.29 -34.10 6.66
CA GLU A 50 21.37 -35.40 6.00
C GLU A 50 20.03 -35.79 5.36
N GLU A 51 18.91 -35.56 6.05
CA GLU A 51 17.55 -35.77 5.53
C GLU A 51 17.29 -34.96 4.24
N LYS A 52 17.91 -33.78 4.09
CA LYS A 52 17.78 -32.92 2.89
C LYS A 52 18.70 -33.33 1.74
N LYS A 53 19.48 -34.41 1.84
CA LYS A 53 20.26 -35.03 0.75
C LYS A 53 21.09 -34.03 -0.08
N GLY A 54 21.74 -33.08 0.59
CA GLY A 54 22.62 -32.09 -0.05
C GLY A 54 21.90 -30.89 -0.69
N ILE A 55 20.59 -30.74 -0.50
CA ILE A 55 19.83 -29.56 -0.97
C ILE A 55 20.01 -28.38 -0.01
N ALA A 56 20.26 -28.64 1.27
CA ALA A 56 20.45 -27.63 2.30
C ALA A 56 21.90 -27.60 2.80
N TRP A 57 22.42 -26.39 3.02
CA TRP A 57 23.62 -26.14 3.82
C TRP A 57 23.29 -25.12 4.90
N ALA A 58 23.72 -25.37 6.12
CA ALA A 58 23.52 -24.48 7.26
C ALA A 58 24.74 -24.54 8.19
N ALA A 59 25.00 -23.45 8.90
CA ALA A 59 26.03 -23.33 9.91
C ALA A 59 25.58 -22.33 10.97
N GLY A 60 26.14 -22.42 12.18
CA GLY A 60 25.72 -21.62 13.32
C GLY A 60 24.35 -22.05 13.85
N ASN A 61 23.71 -21.18 14.64
CA ASN A 61 22.37 -21.41 15.18
C ASN A 61 21.31 -20.90 14.19
N ILE A 62 20.51 -21.81 13.62
CA ILE A 62 19.42 -21.50 12.69
C ILE A 62 18.04 -21.50 13.35
N ARG A 63 17.97 -21.68 14.67
CA ARG A 63 16.72 -21.67 15.43
C ARG A 63 16.10 -20.28 15.41
N MET A 64 14.77 -20.24 15.36
CA MET A 64 14.01 -19.00 15.42
C MET A 64 13.69 -18.65 16.89
N GLY A 65 13.98 -17.42 17.29
CA GLY A 65 13.60 -16.91 18.61
C GLY A 65 12.08 -16.83 18.79
N SER A 66 11.63 -16.74 20.05
CA SER A 66 10.19 -16.67 20.39
C SER A 66 9.48 -15.44 19.82
N ILE A 67 10.21 -14.35 19.61
CA ILE A 67 9.74 -13.10 19.02
C ILE A 67 10.65 -12.77 17.82
N ILE A 68 10.01 -12.49 16.69
CA ILE A 68 10.66 -12.17 15.42
C ILE A 68 10.38 -10.72 15.09
N LEU A 69 11.42 -9.94 14.81
CA LEU A 69 11.28 -8.64 14.17
C LEU A 69 11.39 -8.81 12.65
N ILE A 70 10.33 -8.48 11.92
CA ILE A 70 10.34 -8.41 10.46
C ILE A 70 10.47 -6.95 10.03
N ILE A 71 11.47 -6.65 9.21
CA ILE A 71 11.75 -5.31 8.68
C ILE A 71 12.18 -5.40 7.22
N ASP A 72 11.86 -4.35 6.48
CA ASP A 72 12.40 -4.18 5.14
C ASP A 72 13.84 -3.67 5.21
N SER A 73 14.63 -4.03 4.19
CA SER A 73 16.07 -3.69 4.13
C SER A 73 16.38 -2.19 4.14
N ASP A 74 15.39 -1.34 3.89
CA ASP A 74 15.50 0.12 3.85
C ASP A 74 14.81 0.81 5.04
N THR A 75 14.40 0.04 6.04
CA THR A 75 13.81 0.55 7.28
C THR A 75 14.90 1.09 8.20
N ARG A 76 14.63 2.25 8.82
CA ARG A 76 15.36 2.70 10.02
C ARG A 76 14.58 2.29 11.26
N VAL A 77 15.26 1.59 12.16
CA VAL A 77 14.70 1.10 13.42
C VAL A 77 15.17 1.97 14.59
N PRO A 78 14.30 2.23 15.59
CA PRO A 78 14.71 2.86 16.85
C PRO A 78 15.75 2.03 17.61
N GLU A 79 16.61 2.69 18.39
CA GLU A 79 17.67 2.01 19.17
C GLU A 79 17.10 1.07 20.25
N ASP A 80 15.92 1.37 20.77
CA ASP A 80 15.24 0.70 21.89
C ASP A 80 14.00 -0.11 21.47
N CYS A 81 13.77 -0.28 20.16
CA CYS A 81 12.55 -0.91 19.64
C CYS A 81 12.24 -2.32 20.19
N PHE A 82 13.27 -3.07 20.60
CA PHE A 82 13.08 -4.38 21.22
C PHE A 82 12.48 -4.31 22.63
N ALA A 83 12.87 -3.32 23.44
CA ALA A 83 12.46 -3.27 24.84
C ALA A 83 10.94 -3.11 24.97
N ASP A 84 10.35 -2.20 24.21
CA ASP A 84 8.92 -1.91 24.25
C ASP A 84 8.10 -3.07 23.68
N ALA A 85 8.49 -3.59 22.51
CA ALA A 85 7.75 -4.65 21.86
C ALA A 85 7.82 -5.98 22.64
N VAL A 86 8.98 -6.33 23.18
CA VAL A 86 9.13 -7.56 24.00
C VAL A 86 8.37 -7.44 25.31
N SER A 87 8.41 -6.29 25.97
CA SER A 87 7.64 -6.05 27.20
C SER A 87 6.14 -6.18 26.95
N GLU A 88 5.64 -5.56 25.88
CA GLU A 88 4.24 -5.64 25.50
C GLU A 88 3.81 -7.08 25.14
N MET A 89 4.62 -7.81 24.39
CA MET A 89 4.34 -9.21 24.06
C MET A 89 4.45 -10.17 25.26
N ALA A 90 5.21 -9.80 26.28
CA ALA A 90 5.30 -10.56 27.53
C ALA A 90 4.07 -10.32 28.42
N GLU A 91 3.59 -9.08 28.50
CA GLU A 91 2.41 -8.69 29.28
C GLU A 91 1.09 -9.10 28.63
N SER A 92 1.06 -9.19 27.29
CA SER A 92 -0.12 -9.55 26.51
C SER A 92 0.11 -10.84 25.69
N PRO A 93 0.04 -12.05 26.31
CA PRO A 93 0.29 -13.32 25.63
C PRO A 93 -0.65 -13.59 24.44
N GLU A 94 -1.84 -13.01 24.45
CA GLU A 94 -2.84 -13.12 23.39
C GLU A 94 -2.49 -12.31 22.13
N VAL A 95 -1.55 -11.37 22.21
CA VAL A 95 -1.08 -10.61 21.05
C VAL A 95 -0.14 -11.48 20.23
N ALA A 96 -0.48 -11.66 18.96
CA ALA A 96 0.30 -12.42 18.00
C ALA A 96 1.28 -11.52 17.21
N ILE A 97 0.83 -10.32 16.85
CA ILE A 97 1.61 -9.35 16.09
C ILE A 97 1.51 -7.98 16.75
N ILE A 98 2.64 -7.30 16.88
CA ILE A 98 2.71 -5.86 17.14
C ILE A 98 3.19 -5.20 15.85
N GLN A 99 2.30 -4.49 15.17
CA GLN A 99 2.62 -3.66 14.02
C GLN A 99 3.08 -2.29 14.52
N HIS A 100 4.22 -1.79 14.08
CA HIS A 100 4.60 -0.40 14.31
C HIS A 100 4.17 0.48 13.12
N ALA A 101 3.68 1.67 13.42
CA ALA A 101 3.35 2.70 12.48
C ALA A 101 4.64 3.28 11.89
N SER A 102 4.82 3.08 10.59
CA SER A 102 5.97 3.52 9.83
C SER A 102 5.88 5.01 9.50
N GLY A 103 6.70 5.84 10.14
CA GLY A 103 7.11 7.14 9.65
C GLY A 103 7.75 7.07 8.26
N VAL A 104 8.08 8.24 7.70
CA VAL A 104 8.56 8.35 6.32
C VAL A 104 9.98 8.87 6.27
N MET A 105 10.87 8.06 5.71
CA MET A 105 12.22 8.49 5.33
C MET A 105 12.19 9.11 3.93
N GLN A 106 12.63 10.36 3.82
CA GLN A 106 12.72 11.09 2.56
C GLN A 106 14.17 11.21 2.11
N VAL A 107 14.44 10.92 0.84
CA VAL A 107 15.79 10.90 0.25
C VAL A 107 15.97 12.05 -0.75
N ALA A 108 15.04 12.25 -1.68
CA ALA A 108 15.16 13.21 -2.77
C ALA A 108 14.73 14.64 -2.40
N ASN A 109 13.81 14.75 -1.44
CA ASN A 109 13.12 15.95 -0.97
C ASN A 109 12.44 16.78 -2.08
N HIS A 110 12.09 16.16 -3.21
CA HIS A 110 11.37 16.84 -4.29
C HIS A 110 9.85 16.86 -4.04
N PHE A 111 9.10 17.71 -4.78
CA PHE A 111 7.68 17.93 -4.49
C PHE A 111 6.83 16.65 -4.47
N PHE A 112 7.11 15.68 -5.35
CA PHE A 112 6.35 14.43 -5.41
C PHE A 112 6.51 13.62 -4.12
N GLU A 113 7.76 13.26 -3.77
CA GLU A 113 8.10 12.59 -2.51
C GLU A 113 7.60 13.35 -1.28
N ASN A 114 7.65 14.68 -1.25
CA ASN A 114 7.07 15.46 -0.15
C ASN A 114 5.55 15.31 -0.05
N GLY A 115 4.85 15.23 -1.19
CA GLY A 115 3.41 15.00 -1.25
C GLY A 115 3.04 13.59 -0.77
N VAL A 116 3.75 12.56 -1.26
CA VAL A 116 3.53 11.18 -0.81
C VAL A 116 3.93 11.01 0.66
N ALA A 117 5.00 11.65 1.13
CA ALA A 117 5.37 11.65 2.54
C ALA A 117 4.28 12.25 3.44
N HIS A 118 3.64 13.34 3.01
CA HIS A 118 2.50 13.93 3.72
C HIS A 118 1.31 12.96 3.76
N PHE A 119 1.05 12.26 2.65
CA PHE A 119 -0.01 11.25 2.56
C PHE A 119 0.23 10.10 3.53
N THR A 120 1.42 9.47 3.47
CA THR A 120 1.77 8.32 4.30
C THR A 120 1.73 8.67 5.79
N LYS A 121 2.29 9.82 6.19
CA LYS A 121 2.17 10.31 7.58
C LYS A 121 0.71 10.52 7.99
N GLY A 122 -0.13 11.00 7.08
CA GLY A 122 -1.57 11.14 7.30
C GLY A 122 -2.26 9.80 7.51
N ILE A 123 -1.99 8.82 6.64
CA ILE A 123 -2.52 7.46 6.77
C ILE A 123 -2.14 6.87 8.12
N GLN A 124 -0.87 6.93 8.53
CA GLN A 124 -0.44 6.32 9.79
C GLN A 124 -1.15 6.91 11.00
N VAL A 125 -1.31 8.24 11.05
CA VAL A 125 -2.11 8.88 12.11
C VAL A 125 -3.57 8.40 12.08
N ALA A 126 -4.15 8.25 10.90
CA ALA A 126 -5.51 7.73 10.76
C ALA A 126 -5.61 6.27 11.22
N ILE A 127 -4.68 5.40 10.81
CA ILE A 127 -4.62 3.98 11.23
C ILE A 127 -4.48 3.90 12.75
N SER A 128 -3.51 4.60 13.35
CA SER A 128 -3.34 4.60 14.81
C SER A 128 -4.60 5.08 15.54
N TYR A 129 -5.27 6.12 15.02
CA TYR A 129 -6.51 6.62 15.60
C TYR A 129 -7.65 5.60 15.54
N VAL A 130 -7.87 4.95 14.39
CA VAL A 130 -8.95 3.97 14.26
C VAL A 130 -8.65 2.71 15.07
N CYS A 131 -7.40 2.23 15.11
CA CYS A 131 -7.00 1.11 15.96
C CYS A 131 -7.20 1.43 17.44
N ALA A 132 -6.83 2.62 17.89
CA ALA A 132 -7.11 3.10 19.24
C ALA A 132 -8.62 3.23 19.54
N SER A 133 -9.46 3.32 18.50
CA SER A 133 -10.92 3.36 18.59
C SER A 133 -11.57 1.97 18.53
N GLY A 134 -10.77 0.89 18.51
CA GLY A 134 -11.27 -0.49 18.50
C GLY A 134 -11.34 -1.14 17.12
N GLU A 135 -10.74 -0.54 16.09
CA GLU A 135 -10.48 -1.26 14.85
C GLU A 135 -9.31 -2.24 14.99
N VAL A 136 -9.35 -3.28 14.18
CA VAL A 136 -8.23 -4.21 14.02
C VAL A 136 -7.03 -3.48 13.41
N ALA A 137 -5.84 -3.71 13.96
CA ALA A 137 -4.60 -3.22 13.37
C ALA A 137 -4.26 -4.00 12.08
N PRO A 138 -3.90 -3.31 10.99
CA PRO A 138 -3.42 -3.98 9.80
C PRO A 138 -2.03 -4.58 10.07
N PHE A 139 -1.71 -5.67 9.39
CA PHE A 139 -0.35 -6.19 9.28
C PHE A 139 0.12 -5.94 7.85
N VAL A 140 1.24 -5.23 7.70
CA VAL A 140 1.76 -4.76 6.40
C VAL A 140 3.03 -5.47 5.96
N GLY A 141 3.38 -6.58 6.62
CA GLY A 141 4.51 -7.43 6.23
C GLY A 141 5.90 -6.98 6.73
N HIS A 142 6.00 -5.80 7.33
CA HIS A 142 7.26 -5.24 7.84
C HIS A 142 7.01 -4.33 9.05
N ASN A 143 8.08 -3.89 9.73
CA ASN A 143 8.03 -3.07 10.94
C ASN A 143 7.15 -3.69 12.02
N ALA A 144 7.24 -5.01 12.16
CA ALA A 144 6.36 -5.76 13.04
C ALA A 144 7.16 -6.75 13.89
N PHE A 145 6.74 -6.87 15.14
CA PHE A 145 7.13 -7.98 15.99
C PHE A 145 6.07 -9.07 15.89
N ILE A 146 6.50 -10.32 15.73
CA ILE A 146 5.63 -11.47 15.51
C ILE A 146 6.03 -12.56 16.50
N ARG A 147 5.05 -13.14 17.18
CA ARG A 147 5.27 -14.31 18.02
C ARG A 147 5.47 -15.54 17.13
N TRP A 148 6.61 -16.21 17.28
CA TRP A 148 6.96 -17.36 16.45
C TRP A 148 5.94 -18.49 16.56
N SER A 149 5.44 -18.77 17.78
CA SER A 149 4.39 -19.78 17.99
C SER A 149 3.10 -19.46 17.24
N ALA A 150 2.69 -18.20 17.18
CA ALA A 150 1.52 -17.79 16.42
C ALA A 150 1.75 -17.96 14.91
N LEU A 151 2.95 -17.66 14.43
CA LEU A 151 3.30 -17.84 13.03
C LEU A 151 3.33 -19.33 12.62
N GLN A 152 3.70 -20.24 13.54
CA GLN A 152 3.60 -21.69 13.34
C GLN A 152 2.14 -22.16 13.20
N GLU A 153 1.18 -21.54 13.89
CA GLU A 153 -0.25 -21.84 13.72
C GLU A 153 -0.76 -21.50 12.32
N CYS A 154 -0.05 -20.65 11.57
CA CYS A 154 -0.37 -20.30 10.18
C CYS A 154 0.18 -21.29 9.15
N LEU A 155 0.80 -22.39 9.58
CA LEU A 155 1.40 -23.37 8.68
C LEU A 155 0.30 -24.10 7.87
N LEU A 156 0.33 -23.91 6.55
CA LEU A 156 -0.65 -24.48 5.62
C LEU A 156 0.03 -25.40 4.60
N LEU A 157 -0.65 -26.48 4.24
CA LEU A 157 -0.20 -27.36 3.16
C LEU A 157 -0.39 -26.65 1.83
N ASP A 158 0.69 -26.38 1.11
CA ASP A 158 0.61 -25.81 -0.23
C ASP A 158 0.05 -26.87 -1.20
N PRO A 159 -1.09 -26.60 -1.86
CA PRO A 159 -1.70 -27.57 -2.77
C PRO A 159 -0.88 -27.84 -4.04
N ASP A 160 0.07 -26.97 -4.41
CA ASP A 160 0.82 -27.10 -5.65
C ASP A 160 2.04 -28.02 -5.51
N ASP A 161 2.71 -28.03 -4.35
CA ASP A 161 3.89 -28.87 -4.08
C ASP A 161 3.76 -29.82 -2.88
N GLY A 162 2.68 -29.72 -2.10
CA GLY A 162 2.43 -30.56 -0.93
C GLY A 162 3.37 -30.27 0.26
N VAL A 163 4.03 -29.11 0.27
CA VAL A 163 4.93 -28.70 1.35
C VAL A 163 4.18 -27.79 2.33
N MET A 164 4.42 -27.98 3.62
CA MET A 164 3.90 -27.07 4.64
C MET A 164 4.65 -25.73 4.56
N LYS A 165 3.91 -24.64 4.34
CA LYS A 165 4.44 -23.28 4.20
C LYS A 165 3.72 -22.33 5.13
N ILE A 166 4.45 -21.35 5.63
CA ILE A 166 3.91 -20.27 6.47
C ILE A 166 3.46 -19.13 5.55
N TRP A 167 4.35 -18.68 4.67
CA TRP A 167 4.12 -17.56 3.78
C TRP A 167 3.63 -18.07 2.42
N SER A 168 2.57 -17.51 1.88
CA SER A 168 2.18 -17.86 0.51
C SER A 168 3.18 -17.31 -0.49
N GLU A 169 3.62 -18.18 -1.40
CA GLU A 169 4.50 -17.83 -2.52
C GLU A 169 3.71 -17.48 -3.79
N ALA A 170 2.39 -17.70 -3.76
CA ALA A 170 1.50 -17.48 -4.89
C ALA A 170 0.93 -16.07 -4.93
N HIS A 171 0.75 -15.42 -3.77
CA HIS A 171 0.07 -14.13 -3.64
C HIS A 171 1.07 -13.00 -3.44
N VAL A 172 0.71 -11.81 -3.96
CA VAL A 172 1.47 -10.57 -3.75
C VAL A 172 1.23 -9.96 -2.36
N SER A 173 0.20 -10.43 -1.64
CA SER A 173 -0.23 -9.95 -0.32
C SER A 173 -0.21 -11.10 0.69
N GLU A 174 0.96 -11.71 0.87
CA GLU A 174 1.18 -12.81 1.82
C GLU A 174 0.99 -12.39 3.28
N ASP A 175 1.28 -11.14 3.59
CA ASP A 175 1.08 -10.50 4.88
C ASP A 175 -0.40 -10.49 5.30
N PHE A 176 -1.29 -10.11 4.39
CA PHE A 176 -2.73 -10.09 4.63
C PHE A 176 -3.27 -11.49 4.95
N GLN A 177 -2.73 -12.53 4.30
CA GLN A 177 -3.11 -13.91 4.59
C GLN A 177 -2.75 -14.30 6.03
N ILE A 178 -1.55 -13.96 6.50
CA ILE A 178 -1.13 -14.20 7.89
C ILE A 178 -2.03 -13.43 8.86
N ALA A 179 -2.33 -12.16 8.57
CA ALA A 179 -3.21 -11.33 9.39
C ALA A 179 -4.60 -11.96 9.57
N LEU A 180 -5.13 -12.55 8.50
CA LEU A 180 -6.41 -13.23 8.50
C LEU A 180 -6.36 -14.58 9.24
N ALA A 181 -5.33 -15.38 9.00
CA ALA A 181 -5.14 -16.68 9.66
C ALA A 181 -5.06 -16.53 11.18
N LEU A 182 -4.40 -15.48 11.67
CA LEU A 182 -4.32 -15.14 13.09
C LEU A 182 -5.59 -14.52 13.66
N GLN A 183 -6.66 -14.41 12.87
CA GLN A 183 -7.95 -13.82 13.23
C GLN A 183 -7.78 -12.48 13.96
N THR A 184 -6.84 -11.66 13.48
CA THR A 184 -6.63 -10.26 13.87
C THR A 184 -6.27 -10.00 15.34
N LYS A 185 -5.44 -10.88 15.94
CA LYS A 185 -4.70 -10.61 17.19
C LYS A 185 -3.50 -9.67 16.98
N VAL A 186 -3.73 -8.53 16.33
CA VAL A 186 -2.71 -7.54 15.95
C VAL A 186 -2.87 -6.27 16.77
N ARG A 187 -1.78 -5.73 17.32
CA ARG A 187 -1.73 -4.46 18.05
C ARG A 187 -0.88 -3.44 17.28
N ASN A 188 -1.24 -2.15 17.29
CA ASN A 188 -0.50 -1.09 16.60
C ASN A 188 0.29 -0.22 17.60
N LEU A 189 1.60 -0.05 17.39
CA LEU A 189 2.54 0.84 18.11
C LEU A 189 3.19 1.83 17.13
N GLY A 190 4.08 2.74 17.56
CA GLY A 190 4.66 3.80 16.70
C GLY A 190 6.14 3.61 16.36
N GLU A 191 6.76 4.66 15.80
CA GLU A 191 8.22 4.98 15.81
C GLU A 191 9.15 4.44 14.71
N PHE A 192 8.76 3.44 13.92
CA PHE A 192 9.61 2.95 12.81
C PHE A 192 9.61 3.95 11.64
N GLU A 193 10.62 3.97 10.77
CA GLU A 193 10.61 4.81 9.56
C GLU A 193 10.88 3.99 8.29
N GLU A 194 10.04 4.16 7.27
CA GLU A 194 10.10 3.47 5.97
C GLU A 194 10.38 4.46 4.82
N GLY A 195 11.15 4.04 3.82
CA GLY A 195 11.36 4.81 2.59
C GLY A 195 10.11 4.83 1.71
N VAL A 196 9.70 6.00 1.23
CA VAL A 196 8.53 6.13 0.35
C VAL A 196 8.90 5.98 -1.12
N SER A 197 7.99 5.41 -1.93
CA SER A 197 8.18 5.30 -3.37
C SER A 197 8.31 6.68 -4.04
N LEU A 198 9.30 6.82 -4.92
CA LEU A 198 9.46 8.01 -5.75
C LEU A 198 8.54 8.00 -6.99
N THR A 199 7.78 6.92 -7.20
CA THR A 199 6.85 6.72 -8.32
C THR A 199 5.48 6.23 -7.85
N CYS A 200 4.42 6.58 -8.60
CA CYS A 200 3.07 6.08 -8.35
C CYS A 200 2.95 4.62 -8.80
N ASP A 201 3.15 3.65 -7.90
CA ASP A 201 3.03 2.22 -8.21
C ASP A 201 1.92 1.54 -7.39
N ASP A 202 0.78 2.23 -7.25
CA ASP A 202 -0.41 1.69 -6.55
C ASP A 202 -1.08 0.51 -7.28
N GLU A 203 -0.66 0.25 -8.52
CA GLU A 203 -1.11 -0.88 -9.34
C GLU A 203 -0.77 -2.23 -8.69
N LYS A 204 0.32 -2.34 -7.91
CA LYS A 204 0.67 -3.55 -7.16
C LYS A 204 -0.40 -3.87 -6.12
N TYR A 205 -0.84 -2.86 -5.36
CA TYR A 205 -1.81 -3.04 -4.29
C TYR A 205 -3.19 -3.45 -4.82
N SER A 206 -3.62 -2.88 -5.96
CA SER A 206 -4.89 -3.27 -6.56
C SER A 206 -4.87 -4.67 -7.16
N PHE A 207 -3.74 -5.08 -7.73
CA PHE A 207 -3.56 -6.45 -8.20
C PHE A 207 -3.67 -7.43 -7.03
N GLY A 208 -2.92 -7.19 -5.95
CA GLY A 208 -2.96 -8.00 -4.73
C GLY A 208 -4.35 -8.04 -4.11
N CYS A 209 -5.03 -6.91 -3.98
CA CYS A 209 -6.42 -6.87 -3.50
C CYS A 209 -7.36 -7.68 -4.39
N SER A 210 -7.20 -7.62 -5.71
CA SER A 210 -8.04 -8.41 -6.61
C SER A 210 -7.80 -9.91 -6.49
N GLU A 211 -6.56 -10.32 -6.26
CA GLU A 211 -6.18 -11.71 -6.05
C GLU A 211 -6.74 -12.27 -4.75
N LEU A 212 -6.77 -11.45 -3.69
CA LEU A 212 -7.36 -11.81 -2.41
C LEU A 212 -8.88 -12.04 -2.54
N VAL A 213 -9.59 -11.24 -3.33
CA VAL A 213 -11.07 -11.33 -3.43
C VAL A 213 -11.54 -12.33 -4.47
N PHE A 214 -10.97 -12.30 -5.68
CA PHE A 214 -11.49 -13.04 -6.83
C PHE A 214 -10.48 -14.01 -7.41
N PHE A 215 -10.97 -15.09 -7.99
CA PHE A 215 -10.18 -15.87 -8.94
C PHE A 215 -10.14 -15.17 -10.32
N PRO A 216 -9.12 -15.45 -11.15
CA PRO A 216 -9.16 -15.10 -12.57
C PRO A 216 -10.35 -15.76 -13.29
N PHE A 217 -10.86 -15.12 -14.36
CA PHE A 217 -12.03 -15.58 -15.11
C PHE A 217 -11.90 -17.03 -15.61
N THR A 218 -10.67 -17.45 -15.95
CA THR A 218 -10.37 -18.82 -16.41
C THR A 218 -10.73 -19.90 -15.38
N ARG A 219 -10.73 -19.54 -14.08
CA ARG A 219 -11.03 -20.47 -12.97
C ARG A 219 -12.48 -20.39 -12.49
N TRP A 220 -13.26 -19.39 -12.91
CA TRP A 220 -14.61 -19.15 -12.41
C TRP A 220 -15.56 -20.33 -12.60
N PHE A 221 -15.52 -20.97 -13.77
CA PHE A 221 -16.39 -22.12 -14.07
C PHE A 221 -16.12 -23.34 -13.17
N ARG A 222 -14.91 -23.47 -12.62
CA ARG A 222 -14.53 -24.64 -11.79
C ARG A 222 -14.55 -24.34 -10.29
N ARG A 223 -14.16 -23.13 -9.87
CA ARG A 223 -13.97 -22.76 -8.46
C ARG A 223 -14.93 -21.67 -7.95
N GLY A 224 -15.74 -21.10 -8.84
CA GLY A 224 -16.53 -19.90 -8.57
C GLY A 224 -15.71 -18.61 -8.66
N PRO A 225 -16.34 -17.44 -8.53
CA PRO A 225 -15.67 -16.15 -8.70
C PRO A 225 -14.84 -15.72 -7.49
N VAL A 226 -15.25 -16.09 -6.28
CA VAL A 226 -14.65 -15.61 -5.01
C VAL A 226 -13.71 -16.65 -4.42
N THR A 227 -12.55 -16.20 -3.94
CA THR A 227 -11.53 -17.07 -3.33
C THR A 227 -12.02 -17.69 -2.01
N PRO A 228 -11.47 -18.86 -1.61
CA PRO A 228 -11.71 -19.42 -0.28
C PRO A 228 -11.29 -18.48 0.84
N LEU A 229 -10.16 -17.77 0.67
CA LEU A 229 -9.63 -16.82 1.63
C LEU A 229 -10.62 -15.69 1.94
N PHE A 230 -11.20 -15.07 0.90
CA PHE A 230 -12.19 -14.01 1.11
C PHE A 230 -13.49 -14.54 1.73
N LYS A 231 -13.90 -15.77 1.40
CA LYS A 231 -15.05 -16.41 2.05
C LYS A 231 -14.77 -16.65 3.53
N GLU A 232 -13.60 -17.18 3.87
CA GLU A 232 -13.18 -17.40 5.25
C GLU A 232 -13.16 -16.09 6.02
N PHE A 233 -12.63 -15.01 5.44
CA PHE A 233 -12.72 -13.67 5.99
C PHE A 233 -14.16 -13.22 6.27
N LEU A 234 -15.07 -13.36 5.31
CA LEU A 234 -16.48 -12.96 5.48
C LEU A 234 -17.15 -13.75 6.62
N TRP A 235 -16.83 -15.02 6.79
CA TRP A 235 -17.41 -15.91 7.79
C TRP A 235 -16.58 -16.06 9.08
N SER A 236 -15.45 -15.36 9.18
CA SER A 236 -14.59 -15.37 10.37
C SER A 236 -15.23 -14.68 11.58
N ASN A 237 -14.62 -14.83 12.75
CA ASN A 237 -15.02 -14.13 13.98
C ASN A 237 -14.54 -12.68 14.06
N ILE A 238 -13.95 -12.14 12.99
CA ILE A 238 -13.53 -10.72 12.93
C ILE A 238 -14.77 -9.83 13.15
N PRO A 239 -14.65 -8.77 13.97
CA PRO A 239 -15.75 -7.83 14.20
C PRO A 239 -16.34 -7.27 12.90
N LEU A 240 -17.66 -7.10 12.88
CA LEU A 240 -18.39 -6.68 11.68
C LEU A 240 -17.93 -5.32 11.16
N HIS A 241 -17.61 -4.37 12.05
CA HIS A 241 -17.13 -3.05 11.65
C HIS A 241 -15.78 -3.14 10.92
N SER A 242 -14.83 -3.92 11.42
CA SER A 242 -13.55 -4.17 10.76
C SER A 242 -13.70 -4.87 9.40
N LYS A 243 -14.68 -5.77 9.26
CA LYS A 243 -15.00 -6.36 7.94
C LYS A 243 -15.42 -5.30 6.93
N PHE A 244 -16.30 -4.37 7.32
CA PHE A 244 -16.69 -3.25 6.46
C PHE A 244 -15.52 -2.32 6.14
N THR A 245 -14.66 -2.03 7.11
CA THR A 245 -13.47 -1.19 6.91
C THR A 245 -12.50 -1.83 5.91
N ILE A 246 -12.16 -3.11 6.10
CA ILE A 246 -11.27 -3.88 5.21
C ILE A 246 -11.88 -3.99 3.80
N MET A 247 -13.17 -4.35 3.70
CA MET A 247 -13.87 -4.41 2.41
C MET A 247 -13.92 -3.03 1.75
N GLY A 248 -14.18 -1.97 2.50
CA GLY A 248 -14.20 -0.61 1.99
C GLY A 248 -12.87 -0.23 1.34
N TYR A 249 -11.76 -0.57 1.97
CA TYR A 249 -10.43 -0.42 1.40
C TYR A 249 -10.24 -1.26 0.13
N MET A 250 -10.52 -2.57 0.16
CA MET A 250 -10.36 -3.45 -1.01
C MET A 250 -11.22 -3.01 -2.21
N PHE A 251 -12.48 -2.66 -1.98
CA PHE A 251 -13.41 -2.24 -3.04
C PHE A 251 -13.19 -0.80 -3.51
N SER A 252 -12.46 0.03 -2.75
CA SER A 252 -12.06 1.36 -3.22
C SER A 252 -11.21 1.30 -4.49
N TYR A 253 -10.34 0.29 -4.62
CA TYR A 253 -9.56 0.06 -5.84
C TYR A 253 -10.44 -0.21 -7.06
N TYR A 254 -11.52 -1.00 -6.90
CA TYR A 254 -12.49 -1.24 -7.97
C TYR A 254 -13.29 0.02 -8.30
N ALA A 255 -13.70 0.79 -7.29
CA ALA A 255 -14.40 2.06 -7.49
C ALA A 255 -13.54 3.06 -8.26
N ILE A 256 -12.25 3.17 -7.91
CA ILE A 256 -11.28 3.99 -8.66
C ILE A 256 -11.08 3.43 -10.06
N GLY A 257 -10.87 2.12 -10.22
CA GLY A 257 -10.61 1.48 -11.51
C GLY A 257 -11.76 1.62 -12.51
N CYS A 258 -13.02 1.58 -12.06
CA CYS A 258 -14.17 1.71 -12.96
C CYS A 258 -14.61 3.17 -13.22
N ALA A 259 -14.08 4.13 -12.47
CA ALA A 259 -14.51 5.53 -12.53
C ALA A 259 -14.42 6.13 -13.94
N TRP A 260 -13.35 5.84 -14.70
CA TRP A 260 -13.21 6.38 -16.04
C TRP A 260 -14.22 5.82 -17.06
N LEU A 261 -14.53 4.53 -16.97
CA LEU A 261 -15.52 3.87 -17.81
C LEU A 261 -16.93 4.39 -17.50
N LEU A 262 -17.30 4.40 -16.22
CA LEU A 262 -18.62 4.86 -15.79
C LEU A 262 -18.81 6.35 -16.05
N GLY A 263 -17.77 7.16 -15.84
CA GLY A 263 -17.78 8.59 -16.18
C GLY A 263 -17.98 8.83 -17.68
N SER A 264 -17.27 8.08 -18.53
CA SER A 264 -17.42 8.16 -19.98
C SER A 264 -18.82 7.73 -20.43
N LEU A 265 -19.32 6.60 -19.91
CA LEU A 265 -20.67 6.10 -20.21
C LEU A 265 -21.73 7.12 -19.81
N ASN A 266 -21.63 7.66 -18.60
CA ASN A 266 -22.55 8.67 -18.09
C ASN A 266 -22.53 9.95 -18.94
N TYR A 267 -21.35 10.39 -19.43
CA TYR A 267 -21.25 11.52 -20.35
C TYR A 267 -22.09 11.32 -21.60
N PHE A 268 -22.08 10.12 -22.19
CA PHE A 268 -22.89 9.82 -23.37
C PHE A 268 -24.37 9.66 -23.04
N VAL A 269 -24.70 8.85 -22.03
CA VAL A 269 -26.10 8.57 -21.65
C VAL A 269 -26.84 9.87 -21.34
N LYS A 270 -26.24 10.72 -20.51
CA LYS A 270 -26.88 11.96 -20.08
C LYS A 270 -26.57 13.16 -20.95
N GLY A 271 -25.44 13.19 -21.65
CA GLY A 271 -25.15 14.24 -22.63
C GLY A 271 -26.06 14.17 -23.85
N TRP A 272 -26.49 12.98 -24.26
CA TRP A 272 -27.46 12.78 -25.35
C TRP A 272 -28.91 12.61 -24.89
N ASN A 273 -29.21 12.97 -23.64
CA ASN A 273 -30.56 12.91 -23.08
C ASN A 273 -31.25 11.55 -23.28
N LEU A 274 -30.50 10.45 -23.18
CA LEU A 274 -31.10 9.12 -23.23
C LEU A 274 -32.02 8.93 -22.02
N PRO A 275 -33.14 8.20 -22.18
CA PRO A 275 -34.06 7.96 -21.08
C PRO A 275 -33.34 7.16 -19.99
N VAL A 276 -33.43 7.67 -18.76
CA VAL A 276 -33.01 6.98 -17.54
C VAL A 276 -34.16 7.01 -16.55
N ASP A 277 -34.10 6.16 -15.54
CA ASP A 277 -35.10 6.10 -14.48
C ASP A 277 -35.07 7.34 -13.57
N GLU A 278 -36.07 7.43 -12.68
CA GLU A 278 -36.18 8.48 -11.67
C GLU A 278 -35.19 8.32 -10.50
N TYR A 279 -34.48 7.18 -10.43
CA TYR A 279 -33.47 6.92 -9.41
C TYR A 279 -32.10 7.47 -9.78
N TYR A 280 -31.91 7.90 -11.04
CA TYR A 280 -30.69 8.53 -11.48
C TYR A 280 -30.39 9.81 -10.68
N LEU A 281 -29.26 9.81 -9.97
CA LEU A 281 -28.74 10.98 -9.30
C LEU A 281 -27.73 11.71 -10.21
N PRO A 282 -27.95 12.99 -10.56
CA PRO A 282 -27.01 13.74 -11.38
C PRO A 282 -25.59 13.78 -10.82
N SER A 283 -24.63 13.45 -11.69
CA SER A 283 -23.21 13.33 -11.33
C SER A 283 -22.63 14.63 -10.78
N TRP A 284 -23.19 15.78 -11.13
CA TRP A 284 -22.83 17.06 -10.54
C TRP A 284 -23.15 17.15 -9.05
N TYR A 285 -24.34 16.71 -8.61
CA TYR A 285 -24.68 16.71 -7.19
C TYR A 285 -23.78 15.76 -6.41
N VAL A 286 -23.50 14.58 -6.97
CA VAL A 286 -22.56 13.62 -6.38
C VAL A 286 -21.17 14.24 -6.28
N SER A 287 -20.68 14.88 -7.35
CA SER A 287 -19.35 15.52 -7.37
C SER A 287 -19.27 16.66 -6.34
N LEU A 288 -20.31 17.49 -6.24
CA LEU A 288 -20.38 18.58 -5.27
C LEU A 288 -20.34 18.05 -3.83
N VAL A 289 -21.14 17.02 -3.53
CA VAL A 289 -21.15 16.37 -2.22
C VAL A 289 -19.77 15.79 -1.90
N CYS A 290 -19.14 15.09 -2.85
CA CYS A 290 -17.81 14.54 -2.65
C CYS A 290 -16.76 15.63 -2.40
N ILE A 291 -16.81 16.75 -3.12
CA ILE A 291 -15.90 17.88 -2.91
C ILE A 291 -16.14 18.49 -1.51
N VAL A 292 -17.38 18.79 -1.15
CA VAL A 292 -17.68 19.42 0.15
C VAL A 292 -17.33 18.51 1.33
N LEU A 293 -17.69 17.22 1.25
CA LEU A 293 -17.45 16.27 2.32
C LEU A 293 -15.97 15.85 2.39
N PHE A 294 -15.44 15.27 1.32
CA PHE A 294 -14.11 14.65 1.36
C PHE A 294 -12.98 15.66 1.20
N VAL A 295 -13.14 16.69 0.36
CA VAL A 295 -12.11 17.73 0.20
C VAL A 295 -12.26 18.82 1.27
N GLY A 296 -13.48 19.23 1.60
CA GLY A 296 -13.72 20.22 2.64
C GLY A 296 -13.66 19.64 4.05
N LEU A 297 -14.76 19.01 4.47
CA LEU A 297 -15.00 18.64 5.88
C LEU A 297 -14.01 17.62 6.42
N CYS A 298 -13.63 16.59 5.65
CA CYS A 298 -12.67 15.59 6.12
C CYS A 298 -11.29 16.20 6.39
N ASN A 299 -10.83 17.16 5.57
CA ASN A 299 -9.57 17.87 5.83
C ASN A 299 -9.65 18.72 7.10
N VAL A 300 -10.77 19.41 7.34
CA VAL A 300 -11.00 20.18 8.57
C VAL A 300 -11.06 19.26 9.80
N ALA A 301 -11.75 18.12 9.69
CA ALA A 301 -11.83 17.12 10.75
C ALA A 301 -10.44 16.56 11.08
N PHE A 302 -9.63 16.28 10.06
CA PHE A 302 -8.28 15.73 10.26
C PHE A 302 -7.31 16.76 10.87
N ILE A 303 -7.42 18.04 10.48
CA ILE A 303 -6.72 19.15 11.14
C ILE A 303 -7.11 19.21 12.62
N THR A 304 -8.41 19.15 12.91
CA THR A 304 -8.94 19.19 14.27
C THR A 304 -8.45 18.00 15.09
N LEU A 305 -8.44 16.81 14.51
CA LEU A 305 -7.92 15.58 15.13
C LEU A 305 -6.45 15.75 15.55
N ARG A 306 -5.59 16.17 14.62
CA ARG A 306 -4.15 16.39 14.90
C ARG A 306 -3.93 17.41 16.01
N TYR A 307 -4.70 18.49 16.01
CA TYR A 307 -4.67 19.49 17.06
C TYR A 307 -5.09 18.90 18.42
N ARG A 308 -6.15 18.09 18.46
CA ARG A 308 -6.66 17.44 19.68
C ARG A 308 -5.68 16.40 20.24
N LEU A 309 -4.98 15.69 19.37
CA LEU A 309 -3.92 14.75 19.71
C LEU A 309 -2.62 15.44 20.16
N LYS A 310 -2.56 16.79 20.11
CA LYS A 310 -1.37 17.59 20.46
C LYS A 310 -0.12 17.15 19.70
N LEU A 311 -0.28 16.71 18.45
CA LEU A 311 0.85 16.31 17.64
C LEU A 311 1.77 17.51 17.37
N PRO A 312 3.10 17.29 17.27
CA PRO A 312 4.06 18.35 16.97
C PRO A 312 3.70 19.11 15.70
N ASP A 313 4.04 20.39 15.65
CA ASP A 313 3.87 21.26 14.48
C ASP A 313 2.44 21.30 13.90
N SER A 314 1.41 21.02 14.72
CA SER A 314 0.01 20.94 14.26
C SER A 314 -0.46 22.14 13.43
N GLY A 315 -0.01 23.36 13.75
CA GLY A 315 -0.30 24.55 12.95
C GLY A 315 0.29 24.52 11.55
N ARG A 316 1.58 24.18 11.41
CA ARG A 316 2.25 24.02 10.10
C ARG A 316 1.64 22.88 9.31
N THR A 317 1.42 21.74 9.96
CA THR A 317 0.82 20.55 9.36
C THR A 317 -0.63 20.80 8.89
N SER A 318 -1.34 21.76 9.50
CA SER A 318 -2.66 22.19 9.04
C SER A 318 -2.59 22.93 7.70
N PHE A 319 -1.60 23.79 7.53
CA PHE A 319 -1.36 24.45 6.25
C PHE A 319 -0.95 23.43 5.17
N ASP A 320 -0.04 22.51 5.51
CA ASP A 320 0.36 21.44 4.60
C ASP A 320 -0.83 20.57 4.16
N GLN A 321 -1.78 20.29 5.07
CA GLN A 321 -3.02 19.57 4.73
C GLN A 321 -3.81 20.22 3.59
N ILE A 322 -3.97 21.55 3.62
CA ILE A 322 -4.69 22.29 2.57
C ILE A 322 -3.84 22.39 1.30
N LYS A 323 -2.55 22.67 1.45
CA LYS A 323 -1.58 22.82 0.36
C LYS A 323 -1.52 21.59 -0.55
N TRP A 324 -1.62 20.39 0.01
CA TRP A 324 -1.51 19.15 -0.77
C TRP A 324 -2.82 18.70 -1.45
N ILE A 325 -3.95 19.37 -1.21
CA ILE A 325 -5.24 19.02 -1.84
C ILE A 325 -5.14 18.93 -3.37
N PRO A 326 -4.57 19.91 -4.11
CA PRO A 326 -4.49 19.83 -5.57
C PRO A 326 -3.64 18.66 -6.07
N PHE A 327 -2.56 18.34 -5.35
CA PHE A 327 -1.70 17.20 -5.65
C PHE A 327 -2.49 15.89 -5.56
N PHE A 328 -3.22 15.68 -4.46
CA PHE A 328 -4.03 14.47 -4.27
C PHE A 328 -5.24 14.41 -5.20
N ALA A 329 -5.85 15.54 -5.54
CA ALA A 329 -6.93 15.58 -6.51
C ALA A 329 -6.46 15.07 -7.89
N ILE A 330 -5.31 15.52 -8.37
CA ILE A 330 -4.72 15.03 -9.63
C ILE A 330 -4.32 13.55 -9.49
N PHE A 331 -3.73 13.17 -8.37
CA PHE A 331 -3.29 11.79 -8.10
C PHE A 331 -4.46 10.79 -8.14
N PHE A 332 -5.44 10.93 -7.26
CA PHE A 332 -6.50 9.93 -7.09
C PHE A 332 -7.51 9.91 -8.25
N ILE A 333 -7.75 11.05 -8.88
CA ILE A 333 -8.63 11.09 -10.06
C ILE A 333 -7.90 10.55 -11.29
N GLY A 334 -6.62 10.87 -11.45
CA GLY A 334 -5.81 10.50 -12.62
C GLY A 334 -5.30 9.06 -12.67
N MET A 335 -5.39 8.32 -11.56
CA MET A 335 -4.92 6.93 -11.47
C MET A 335 -5.94 5.87 -11.94
N SER A 336 -7.16 6.26 -12.28
CA SER A 336 -8.28 5.35 -12.59
C SER A 336 -7.96 4.36 -13.73
N LEU A 337 -7.36 4.83 -14.83
CA LEU A 337 -7.03 3.96 -15.97
C LEU A 337 -5.89 2.96 -15.65
N PRO A 338 -4.73 3.37 -15.10
CA PRO A 338 -3.69 2.42 -14.65
C PRO A 338 -4.21 1.38 -13.64
N MET A 339 -5.02 1.83 -12.68
CA MET A 339 -5.70 0.96 -11.71
C MET A 339 -6.58 -0.09 -12.39
N SER A 340 -7.36 0.33 -13.39
CA SER A 340 -8.22 -0.58 -14.16
C SER A 340 -7.42 -1.61 -14.96
N ALA A 341 -6.23 -1.24 -15.47
CA ALA A 341 -5.35 -2.14 -16.17
C ALA A 341 -4.82 -3.24 -15.24
N SER A 342 -4.38 -2.87 -14.03
CA SER A 342 -3.94 -3.82 -13.00
C SER A 342 -5.04 -4.83 -12.61
N LEU A 343 -6.25 -4.32 -12.31
CA LEU A 343 -7.39 -5.17 -11.98
C LEU A 343 -7.75 -6.11 -13.15
N ALA A 344 -7.79 -5.60 -14.38
CA ALA A 344 -8.09 -6.40 -15.56
C ALA A 344 -7.01 -7.46 -15.81
N SER A 345 -5.73 -7.11 -15.65
CA SER A 345 -4.60 -8.02 -15.79
C SER A 345 -4.71 -9.22 -14.85
N HIS A 346 -5.03 -9.01 -13.58
CA HIS A 346 -5.31 -10.11 -12.66
C HIS A 346 -6.47 -10.97 -13.17
N MET A 347 -7.60 -10.35 -13.54
CA MET A 347 -8.81 -11.08 -13.95
C MET A 347 -8.60 -11.95 -15.19
N VAL A 348 -7.73 -11.56 -16.12
CA VAL A 348 -7.38 -12.35 -17.31
C VAL A 348 -6.20 -13.30 -17.10
N GLY A 349 -5.55 -13.26 -15.93
CA GLY A 349 -4.36 -14.06 -15.62
C GLY A 349 -3.08 -13.58 -16.28
N TYR A 350 -2.99 -12.29 -16.62
CA TYR A 350 -1.76 -11.66 -17.09
C TYR A 350 -0.84 -11.37 -15.91
N ASN A 351 0.35 -11.97 -15.93
CA ASN A 351 1.34 -11.79 -14.88
C ASN A 351 2.06 -10.43 -15.04
N MET A 352 1.70 -9.47 -14.18
CA MET A 352 2.38 -8.18 -14.12
C MET A 352 3.66 -8.30 -13.31
N THR A 353 4.77 -7.82 -13.87
CA THR A 353 6.03 -7.72 -13.14
C THR A 353 6.22 -6.30 -12.61
N TRP A 354 6.46 -6.21 -11.31
CA TRP A 354 6.78 -4.95 -10.64
C TRP A 354 8.28 -4.81 -10.53
N SER A 355 8.83 -3.67 -10.92
CA SER A 355 10.23 -3.35 -10.60
C SER A 355 10.32 -3.05 -9.09
N THR A 356 11.48 -3.30 -8.49
CA THR A 356 11.72 -2.81 -7.13
C THR A 356 11.56 -1.30 -7.13
N THR A 357 10.91 -0.77 -6.09
CA THR A 357 10.66 0.66 -5.94
C THR A 357 11.96 1.43 -6.18
N VAL A 358 12.01 2.25 -7.24
CA VAL A 358 13.22 2.99 -7.60
C VAL A 358 13.38 4.13 -6.59
N LYS A 359 14.18 3.90 -5.55
CA LYS A 359 14.43 4.87 -4.46
C LYS A 359 15.73 5.66 -4.68
N THR A 360 16.42 5.47 -5.82
CA THR A 360 17.61 6.24 -6.21
C THR A 360 17.23 7.39 -7.15
N VAL A 361 17.79 8.57 -6.87
CA VAL A 361 17.56 9.77 -7.68
C VAL A 361 18.46 9.72 -8.92
N GLU A 362 17.94 9.20 -10.02
CA GLU A 362 18.54 9.43 -11.33
C GLU A 362 18.16 10.83 -11.82
N LYS A 363 19.16 11.73 -11.92
CA LYS A 363 18.94 13.05 -12.52
C LYS A 363 18.48 12.89 -13.95
N SER A 364 17.26 13.32 -14.21
CA SER A 364 16.65 13.29 -15.53
C SER A 364 16.39 14.70 -16.05
N ASN A 365 16.14 14.83 -17.35
CA ASN A 365 15.81 16.11 -17.98
C ASN A 365 14.49 16.01 -18.76
N PHE A 366 13.91 17.17 -19.07
CA PHE A 366 12.60 17.29 -19.74
C PHE A 366 12.46 16.41 -20.99
N PHE A 367 13.46 16.43 -21.88
CA PHE A 367 13.40 15.70 -23.14
C PHE A 367 13.61 14.19 -22.98
N LEU A 368 14.30 13.77 -21.93
CA LEU A 368 14.45 12.35 -21.59
C LEU A 368 13.17 11.80 -20.95
N GLN A 369 12.42 12.63 -20.23
CA GLN A 369 11.19 12.22 -19.54
C GLN A 369 9.99 12.06 -20.49
N LEU A 370 9.88 12.87 -21.54
CA LEU A 370 8.79 12.74 -22.53
C LEU A 370 8.64 11.34 -23.14
N PRO A 371 9.69 10.69 -23.69
CA PRO A 371 9.57 9.34 -24.24
C PRO A 371 9.25 8.29 -23.17
N ILE A 372 9.71 8.48 -21.92
CA ILE A 372 9.41 7.59 -20.79
C ILE A 372 7.91 7.70 -20.43
N ILE A 373 7.41 8.93 -20.29
CA ILE A 373 5.99 9.24 -20.05
C ILE A 373 5.15 8.64 -21.18
N TRP A 374 5.53 8.85 -22.43
CA TRP A 374 4.78 8.31 -23.56
C TRP A 374 4.73 6.79 -23.51
N LYS A 375 5.88 6.12 -23.32
CA LYS A 375 5.92 4.65 -23.25
C LYS A 375 5.01 4.07 -22.17
N ARG A 376 4.89 4.73 -21.01
CA ARG A 376 4.04 4.29 -19.89
C ARG A 376 2.58 4.71 -20.02
N PHE A 377 2.32 5.96 -20.44
CA PHE A 377 0.99 6.59 -20.36
C PHE A 377 0.32 6.84 -21.70
N TRP A 378 0.86 6.36 -22.83
CA TRP A 378 0.23 6.57 -24.14
C TRP A 378 -1.26 6.16 -24.20
N PRO A 379 -1.76 5.06 -23.58
CA PRO A 379 -3.17 4.70 -23.70
C PRO A 379 -4.06 5.77 -23.04
N GLN A 380 -3.63 6.26 -21.87
CA GLN A 380 -4.28 7.34 -21.13
C GLN A 380 -4.23 8.65 -21.91
N LEU A 381 -3.06 9.05 -22.41
CA LEU A 381 -2.89 10.31 -23.13
C LEU A 381 -3.72 10.33 -24.43
N ILE A 382 -3.76 9.22 -25.16
CA ILE A 382 -4.57 9.13 -26.38
C ILE A 382 -6.06 9.14 -26.04
N PHE A 383 -6.51 8.27 -25.12
CA PHE A 383 -7.93 8.17 -24.80
C PHE A 383 -8.48 9.49 -24.27
N PHE A 384 -7.88 10.06 -23.23
CA PHE A 384 -8.38 11.29 -22.62
C PHE A 384 -8.09 12.52 -23.49
N GLY A 385 -7.04 12.50 -24.33
CA GLY A 385 -6.78 13.56 -25.30
C GLY A 385 -7.84 13.60 -26.40
N ALA A 386 -8.20 12.42 -26.94
CA ALA A 386 -9.31 12.28 -27.88
C ALA A 386 -10.64 12.65 -27.22
N PHE A 387 -10.86 12.23 -25.97
CA PHE A 387 -12.07 12.58 -25.22
C PHE A 387 -12.18 14.08 -24.96
N ALA A 388 -11.07 14.76 -24.63
CA ALA A 388 -11.03 16.22 -24.48
C ALA A 388 -11.43 16.93 -25.78
N ALA A 389 -10.85 16.51 -26.92
CA ALA A 389 -11.22 17.03 -28.23
C ALA A 389 -12.70 16.78 -28.55
N PHE A 390 -13.19 15.58 -28.23
CA PHE A 390 -14.61 15.25 -28.37
C PHE A 390 -15.51 16.11 -27.48
N MET A 391 -15.13 16.38 -26.23
CA MET A 391 -15.88 17.27 -25.34
C MET A 391 -15.96 18.69 -25.91
N LEU A 392 -14.85 19.21 -26.46
CA LEU A 392 -14.84 20.52 -27.12
C LEU A 392 -15.80 20.56 -28.31
N VAL A 393 -15.82 19.52 -29.15
CA VAL A 393 -16.74 19.45 -30.30
C VAL A 393 -18.18 19.26 -29.85
N SER A 394 -18.45 18.30 -28.95
CA SER A 394 -19.80 17.93 -28.49
C SER A 394 -20.49 19.02 -27.68
N THR A 395 -19.75 19.91 -27.02
CA THR A 395 -20.30 21.09 -26.34
C THR A 395 -20.44 22.32 -27.25
N SER A 396 -19.88 22.28 -28.45
CA SER A 396 -19.87 23.41 -29.39
C SER A 396 -21.02 23.38 -30.41
N GLN A 397 -21.11 24.46 -31.18
CA GLN A 397 -22.02 24.57 -32.33
C GLN A 397 -21.72 23.59 -33.48
N PHE A 398 -20.53 22.96 -33.49
CA PHE A 398 -20.15 21.99 -34.52
C PHE A 398 -20.91 20.65 -34.40
N MET A 399 -21.50 20.37 -33.24
CA MET A 399 -22.33 19.18 -33.03
C MET A 399 -23.79 19.49 -33.39
N PRO A 400 -24.48 18.59 -34.12
CA PRO A 400 -25.92 18.69 -34.35
C PRO A 400 -26.69 18.80 -33.03
N VAL A 401 -27.82 19.51 -33.05
CA VAL A 401 -28.57 19.86 -31.85
C VAL A 401 -28.94 18.62 -31.02
N ASP A 402 -29.31 17.52 -31.67
CA ASP A 402 -29.71 16.27 -31.00
C ASP A 402 -28.55 15.55 -30.29
N TYR A 403 -27.30 15.81 -30.69
CA TYR A 403 -26.09 15.18 -30.12
C TYR A 403 -25.25 16.16 -29.29
N ARG A 404 -25.70 17.40 -29.14
CA ARG A 404 -24.97 18.45 -28.45
C ARG A 404 -25.12 18.31 -26.94
N VAL A 405 -24.00 18.25 -26.24
CA VAL A 405 -23.94 18.17 -24.78
C VAL A 405 -23.89 19.58 -24.20
N ALA A 406 -25.01 20.05 -23.63
CA ALA A 406 -25.11 21.42 -23.08
C ALA A 406 -25.20 21.46 -21.54
N ASN A 407 -25.29 20.31 -20.87
CA ASN A 407 -25.48 20.22 -19.43
C ASN A 407 -24.17 20.15 -18.66
N ILE A 408 -23.97 21.12 -17.75
CA ILE A 408 -22.84 21.11 -16.81
C ILE A 408 -22.77 19.84 -15.94
N GLU A 409 -23.93 19.19 -15.75
CA GLU A 409 -24.08 17.99 -14.93
C GLU A 409 -23.15 16.84 -15.32
N VAL A 410 -22.84 16.71 -16.61
CA VAL A 410 -21.89 15.72 -17.13
C VAL A 410 -20.59 16.34 -17.59
N THR A 411 -20.61 17.58 -18.10
CA THR A 411 -19.41 18.24 -18.61
C THR A 411 -18.40 18.53 -17.50
N PHE A 412 -18.84 18.96 -16.31
CA PHE A 412 -17.91 19.27 -15.22
C PHE A 412 -17.26 18.02 -14.62
N PRO A 413 -18.01 16.97 -14.18
CA PRO A 413 -17.37 15.77 -13.61
C PRO A 413 -16.46 15.06 -14.62
N MET A 414 -16.90 14.96 -15.89
CA MET A 414 -16.06 14.36 -16.94
C MET A 414 -14.85 15.23 -17.26
N GLY A 415 -15.01 16.55 -17.27
CA GLY A 415 -13.90 17.50 -17.48
C GLY A 415 -12.84 17.38 -16.39
N LEU A 416 -13.24 17.22 -15.12
CA LEU A 416 -12.31 16.99 -14.01
C LEU A 416 -11.55 15.68 -14.18
N LEU A 417 -12.26 14.60 -14.55
CA LEU A 417 -11.67 13.28 -14.82
C LEU A 417 -10.65 13.34 -15.96
N VAL A 418 -11.02 13.94 -17.10
CA VAL A 418 -10.15 14.12 -18.28
C VAL A 418 -8.94 14.96 -17.92
N ALA A 419 -9.13 16.10 -17.24
CA ALA A 419 -8.05 16.99 -16.85
C ALA A 419 -7.06 16.29 -15.92
N ALA A 420 -7.54 15.58 -14.90
CA ALA A 420 -6.67 14.86 -13.98
C ALA A 420 -5.86 13.77 -14.70
N HIS A 421 -6.47 12.98 -15.58
CA HIS A 421 -5.74 11.97 -16.35
C HIS A 421 -4.71 12.57 -17.32
N LEU A 422 -5.01 13.70 -17.95
CA LEU A 422 -4.04 14.37 -18.82
C LEU A 422 -2.90 15.03 -18.03
N LEU A 423 -3.20 15.59 -16.85
CA LEU A 423 -2.21 16.24 -16.00
C LEU A 423 -1.34 15.26 -15.24
N TRP A 424 -1.86 14.10 -14.84
CA TRP A 424 -1.19 13.16 -13.94
C TRP A 424 0.25 12.80 -14.35
N PRO A 425 0.55 12.43 -15.61
CA PRO A 425 1.91 12.09 -16.03
C PRO A 425 2.91 13.26 -16.01
N PHE A 426 2.42 14.51 -16.04
CA PHE A 426 3.26 15.71 -16.13
C PHE A 426 3.33 16.47 -14.81
N ALA A 427 2.17 16.73 -14.19
CA ALA A 427 2.03 17.48 -12.95
C ALA A 427 2.58 16.72 -11.75
N LEU A 428 2.63 15.39 -11.79
CA LEU A 428 3.22 14.58 -10.72
C LEU A 428 4.64 14.14 -11.03
N ASN A 429 5.19 14.50 -12.19
CA ASN A 429 6.58 14.18 -12.51
C ASN A 429 7.53 15.19 -11.80
N PRO A 430 8.39 14.74 -10.87
CA PRO A 430 9.30 15.61 -10.10
C PRO A 430 10.24 16.44 -10.99
N TRP A 431 10.54 15.94 -12.19
CA TRP A 431 11.46 16.57 -13.11
C TRP A 431 10.78 17.61 -14.01
N PHE A 432 9.45 17.65 -14.14
CA PHE A 432 8.78 18.68 -14.93
C PHE A 432 8.62 19.99 -14.16
N LEU A 433 8.22 19.92 -12.89
CA LEU A 433 7.94 21.12 -12.07
C LEU A 433 9.18 21.74 -11.42
N SER A 434 10.29 21.00 -11.31
CA SER A 434 11.55 21.53 -10.76
C SER A 434 12.22 22.57 -11.67
N PHE A 435 11.96 22.56 -12.98
CA PHE A 435 12.53 23.54 -13.91
C PHE A 435 11.93 24.95 -13.80
N SER A 436 10.70 25.09 -13.29
CA SER A 436 10.00 26.38 -13.33
C SER A 436 10.41 27.31 -12.17
N ILE A 437 10.45 26.80 -10.94
CA ILE A 437 10.67 27.67 -9.77
C ILE A 437 12.13 28.11 -9.66
N HIS A 438 13.09 27.23 -9.92
CA HIS A 438 14.50 27.60 -9.71
C HIS A 438 15.00 28.62 -10.74
N ARG A 439 14.64 28.50 -12.03
CA ARG A 439 14.98 29.52 -13.03
C ARG A 439 14.16 30.79 -12.88
N MET A 440 12.87 30.71 -12.57
CA MET A 440 12.05 31.91 -12.45
C MET A 440 12.41 32.71 -11.18
N VAL A 441 12.67 32.04 -10.05
CA VAL A 441 13.12 32.68 -8.81
C VAL A 441 14.55 33.18 -8.92
N MET A 442 15.48 32.45 -9.55
CA MET A 442 16.85 32.98 -9.81
C MET A 442 16.85 34.12 -10.82
N HIS A 443 15.96 34.12 -11.82
CA HIS A 443 15.86 35.22 -12.78
C HIS A 443 15.15 36.45 -12.17
N TRP A 444 14.21 36.24 -11.25
CA TRP A 444 13.54 37.30 -10.51
C TRP A 444 14.45 37.88 -9.41
N LEU A 445 15.09 37.04 -8.58
CA LEU A 445 16.07 37.47 -7.59
C LEU A 445 17.32 38.08 -8.24
N GLY A 446 17.84 37.50 -9.32
CA GLY A 446 18.98 38.06 -10.06
C GLY A 446 18.69 39.41 -10.71
N SER A 447 17.50 39.59 -11.30
CA SER A 447 17.12 40.87 -11.92
C SER A 447 16.71 41.95 -10.92
N THR A 448 16.33 41.58 -9.70
CA THR A 448 16.02 42.55 -8.62
C THR A 448 17.30 42.95 -7.86
N PHE A 449 18.27 42.05 -7.73
CA PHE A 449 19.57 42.34 -7.09
C PHE A 449 20.47 43.23 -7.98
N GLU A 450 20.47 43.04 -9.30
CA GLU A 450 21.22 43.91 -10.22
C GLU A 450 20.63 45.33 -10.34
N ARG A 451 19.31 45.50 -10.21
CA ARG A 451 18.69 46.84 -10.26
C ARG A 451 18.91 47.68 -9.00
N HIS A 452 19.17 47.07 -7.85
CA HIS A 452 19.45 47.81 -6.62
C HIS A 452 20.93 48.13 -6.40
N LEU A 453 21.86 47.42 -7.05
CA LEU A 453 23.29 47.73 -7.00
C LEU A 453 23.72 48.85 -7.98
N LEU A 454 22.96 49.10 -9.05
CA LEU A 454 23.25 50.16 -10.02
C LEU A 454 22.78 51.56 -9.60
N HIS A 455 22.07 51.71 -8.47
CA HIS A 455 21.64 53.01 -7.94
C HIS A 455 22.46 53.52 -6.74
N PHE A 456 23.48 52.79 -6.30
CA PHE A 456 24.39 53.20 -5.21
C PHE A 456 25.84 53.44 -5.68
N SER A 457 26.04 53.68 -6.97
CA SER A 457 27.35 54.06 -7.54
C SER A 457 27.19 55.14 -8.61
N CYS A 458 26.75 56.32 -8.17
CA CYS A 458 27.12 57.64 -8.70
C CYS A 458 26.80 58.69 -7.64
#